data_AF-A0A6N6WNE7-F1
#
_entry.id   AF-A0A6N6WNE7-F1
#
_cell.length_a   1.000
_cell.length_b   1.000
_cell.length_c   1.000
_cell.angle_alpha   90.00
_cell.angle_beta   90.00
_cell.angle_gamma   90.00
#
_symmetry.space_group_name_H-M   'P 1'
#
loop_
_entity.id
_entity.type
_entity.pdbx_description
1 polymer ?
#
loop_
_entity_poly.entity_id
_entity_poly.type
_entity_poly.pdbx_seq_one_letter_code
_entity_poly.pdbx_strand_id
1 'polypeptide(L)'
;ERAVDDYLHCLERVYPHASYVTVNISSPNTKNLRQLQGASELDSLLGTLRGAQQRLADQHKRYVPVALKIAPDLDDDQIANVADALLRHKMDGVIATNTTISREAVVGLAHAEEAGGLSGQPVREGSTRVIRALHGLLGDAVPI
;
A
#
# COMPACT_ATOMS: atom_id res chain seq x y z
N GLU A 1 -6.27 17.20 8.61
CA GLU A 1 -5.86 16.01 9.39
C GLU A 1 -4.51 15.55 8.88
N ARG A 2 -3.53 15.22 9.73
CA ARG A 2 -2.16 14.90 9.31
C ARG A 2 -1.98 13.38 9.28
N ALA A 3 -2.37 12.72 8.19
CA ALA A 3 -2.37 11.26 8.05
C ALA A 3 -1.02 10.60 8.43
N VAL A 4 0.10 11.25 8.14
CA VAL A 4 1.45 10.78 8.50
C VAL A 4 1.61 10.59 10.01
N ASP A 5 1.05 11.48 10.83
CA ASP A 5 1.15 11.39 12.29
C ASP A 5 0.44 10.15 12.82
N ASP A 6 -0.71 9.81 12.24
CA ASP A 6 -1.49 8.64 12.65
C ASP A 6 -0.73 7.35 12.32
N TYR A 7 -0.08 7.29 11.14
CA TYR A 7 0.78 6.15 10.79
C TYR A 7 1.96 6.03 11.74
N LEU A 8 2.63 7.14 12.08
CA LEU A 8 3.74 7.13 13.04
C LEU A 8 3.30 6.66 14.42
N HIS A 9 2.19 7.20 14.91
CA HIS A 9 1.63 6.83 16.19
C HIS A 9 1.28 5.33 16.24
N CYS A 10 0.63 4.82 15.21
CA CYS A 10 0.29 3.41 15.11
C CYS A 10 1.55 2.55 15.05
N LEU A 11 2.52 2.91 14.20
CA LEU A 11 3.78 2.18 14.03
C LEU A 11 4.50 2.03 15.37
N GLU A 12 4.72 3.13 16.11
CA GLU A 12 5.40 3.11 17.41
C GLU A 12 4.73 2.17 18.42
N ARG A 13 3.40 2.08 18.41
CA ARG A 13 2.64 1.25 19.36
C ARG A 13 2.58 -0.22 18.99
N VAL A 14 2.51 -0.54 17.70
CA VAL A 14 2.45 -1.94 17.26
C VAL A 14 3.84 -2.56 17.09
N TYR A 15 4.89 -1.74 16.90
CA TYR A 15 6.25 -2.19 16.63
C TYR A 15 6.76 -3.27 17.58
N PRO A 16 6.66 -3.16 18.93
CA PRO A 16 7.20 -4.20 19.82
C PRO A 16 6.46 -5.55 19.73
N HIS A 17 5.29 -5.60 19.11
CA HIS A 17 4.41 -6.78 19.08
C HIS A 17 4.29 -7.41 17.70
N ALA A 18 4.55 -6.64 16.64
CA ALA A 18 4.36 -7.09 15.26
C ALA A 18 5.54 -7.94 14.76
N SER A 19 5.23 -8.90 13.88
CA SER A 19 6.24 -9.60 13.06
C SER A 19 6.56 -8.82 11.78
N TYR A 20 5.58 -8.07 11.26
CA TYR A 20 5.72 -7.06 10.21
C TYR A 20 4.56 -6.07 10.35
N VAL A 21 4.68 -4.88 9.78
CA VAL A 21 3.64 -3.85 9.78
C VAL A 21 3.23 -3.53 8.34
N THR A 22 1.93 -3.38 8.09
CA THR A 22 1.42 -2.95 6.78
C THR A 22 0.94 -1.51 6.86
N VAL A 23 1.48 -0.67 5.97
CA VAL A 23 1.02 0.70 5.74
C VAL A 23 -0.06 0.64 4.67
N ASN A 24 -1.30 0.92 5.04
CA ASN A 24 -2.43 0.86 4.11
C ASN A 24 -2.81 2.25 3.61
N ILE A 25 -2.58 2.52 2.33
CA ILE A 25 -2.97 3.77 1.63
C ILE A 25 -4.05 3.53 0.55
N SER A 26 -4.69 2.36 0.55
CA SER A 26 -5.47 1.87 -0.59
C SER A 26 -6.96 1.64 -0.32
N SER A 27 -7.43 1.89 0.91
CA SER A 27 -8.86 1.80 1.26
C SER A 27 -9.70 2.73 0.38
N PRO A 28 -10.76 2.22 -0.28
CA PRO A 28 -11.74 3.08 -0.97
C PRO A 28 -12.74 3.73 -0.01
N ASN A 29 -12.80 3.26 1.24
CA ASN A 29 -13.81 3.67 2.22
C ASN A 29 -13.36 4.86 3.08
N THR A 30 -12.09 5.27 2.95
CA THR A 30 -11.53 6.40 3.68
C THR A 30 -11.31 7.54 2.70
N LYS A 31 -12.04 8.66 2.90
CA LYS A 31 -11.94 9.83 2.02
C LYS A 31 -10.49 10.29 1.90
N ASN A 32 -10.06 10.60 0.69
CA ASN A 32 -8.73 11.13 0.33
C ASN A 32 -7.53 10.21 0.64
N LEU A 33 -7.71 9.01 1.20
CA LEU A 33 -6.58 8.15 1.54
C LEU A 33 -5.75 7.76 0.31
N ARG A 34 -6.44 7.45 -0.80
CA ARG A 34 -5.80 7.08 -2.07
C ARG A 34 -5.00 8.22 -2.70
N GLN A 35 -5.19 9.47 -2.29
CA GLN A 35 -4.37 10.61 -2.74
C GLN A 35 -2.93 10.49 -2.24
N LEU A 36 -2.69 9.76 -1.14
CA LEU A 36 -1.34 9.44 -0.66
C LEU A 36 -0.55 8.51 -1.60
N GLN A 37 -1.18 7.95 -2.64
CA GLN A 37 -0.50 7.21 -3.71
C GLN A 37 0.11 8.16 -4.77
N GLY A 38 -0.14 9.47 -4.68
CA GLY A 38 0.54 10.48 -5.50
C GLY A 38 2.05 10.49 -5.21
N ALA A 39 2.88 10.74 -6.24
CA ALA A 39 4.32 10.56 -6.15
C ALA A 39 4.98 11.34 -5.00
N SER A 40 4.62 12.62 -4.82
CA SER A 40 5.15 13.48 -3.75
C SER A 40 4.73 13.05 -2.35
N GLU A 41 3.44 12.74 -2.19
CA GLU A 41 2.84 12.36 -0.92
C GLU A 41 3.36 11.00 -0.47
N LEU A 42 3.48 10.06 -1.42
CA LEU A 42 4.02 8.73 -1.18
C LEU A 42 5.48 8.80 -0.76
N ASP A 43 6.30 9.56 -1.48
CA ASP A 43 7.72 9.74 -1.18
C ASP A 43 7.92 10.30 0.24
N SER A 44 7.16 11.35 0.60
CA SER A 44 7.21 11.95 1.93
C SER A 44 6.77 10.98 3.03
N LEU A 45 5.68 10.22 2.79
CA LEU A 45 5.16 9.24 3.74
C LEU A 45 6.18 8.11 3.99
N LEU A 46 6.71 7.51 2.92
CA LEU A 46 7.65 6.38 3.03
C LEU A 46 8.96 6.80 3.67
N GLY A 47 9.51 7.96 3.32
CA GLY A 47 10.73 8.48 3.96
C GLY A 47 10.54 8.70 5.46
N THR A 48 9.39 9.25 5.86
CA THR A 48 9.05 9.47 7.28
C THR A 48 8.91 8.15 8.04
N LEU A 49 8.22 7.16 7.46
CA LEU A 49 8.04 5.86 8.07
C LEU A 49 9.34 5.06 8.16
N ARG A 50 10.20 5.13 7.15
CA ARG A 50 11.53 4.50 7.17
C ARG A 50 12.37 5.07 8.31
N GLY A 51 12.39 6.39 8.46
CA GLY A 51 13.10 7.05 9.57
C GLY A 51 12.59 6.57 10.94
N ALA A 52 11.27 6.47 11.11
CA ALA A 52 10.68 5.96 12.34
C ALA A 52 11.01 4.48 12.59
N GLN A 53 10.92 3.63 11.58
CA GLN A 53 11.25 2.21 11.67
C GLN A 53 12.71 2.00 12.08
N GLN A 54 13.66 2.79 11.56
CA GLN A 54 15.06 2.70 11.95
C GLN A 54 15.26 3.05 13.43
N ARG A 55 14.68 4.15 13.90
CA ARG A 55 14.73 4.53 15.33
C ARG A 55 14.14 3.44 16.23
N LEU A 56 13.00 2.87 15.83
CA LEU A 56 12.34 1.80 16.57
C LEU A 56 13.16 0.50 16.57
N ALA A 57 13.82 0.18 15.45
CA ALA A 57 14.73 -0.95 15.37
C ALA A 57 15.89 -0.80 16.37
N ASP A 58 16.48 0.40 16.45
CA ASP A 58 17.57 0.70 17.38
C ASP A 58 17.12 0.69 18.84
N GLN A 59 15.92 1.19 19.12
CA GLN A 59 15.31 1.21 20.45
C GLN A 59 14.97 -0.20 20.96
N HIS A 60 14.36 -1.03 20.11
CA HIS A 60 13.90 -2.37 20.49
C HIS A 60 14.96 -3.46 20.24
N LYS A 61 16.11 -3.12 19.64
CA LYS A 61 17.15 -4.08 19.20
C LYS A 61 16.58 -5.21 18.34
N ARG A 62 15.56 -4.89 17.53
CA ARG A 62 14.82 -5.84 16.71
C ARG A 62 14.29 -5.13 15.47
N TYR A 63 14.57 -5.68 14.30
CA TYR A 63 14.04 -5.17 13.05
C TYR A 63 12.66 -5.76 12.76
N VAL A 64 11.66 -4.91 12.50
CA VAL A 64 10.31 -5.29 12.09
C VAL A 64 10.06 -4.77 10.67
N PRO A 65 9.86 -5.65 9.67
CA PRO A 65 9.59 -5.25 8.29
C PRO A 65 8.32 -4.41 8.15
N VAL A 66 8.34 -3.45 7.22
CA VAL A 66 7.22 -2.59 6.85
C VAL A 66 6.91 -2.77 5.37
N ALA A 67 5.66 -3.17 5.07
CA ALA A 67 5.15 -3.34 3.72
C ALA A 67 4.10 -2.29 3.37
N LEU A 68 4.04 -1.87 2.11
CA LEU A 68 3.02 -0.94 1.59
C LEU A 68 1.86 -1.70 0.95
N LYS A 69 0.60 -1.42 1.29
CA LYS A 69 -0.57 -2.03 0.64
C LYS A 69 -1.24 -1.06 -0.33
N ILE A 70 -1.31 -1.45 -1.61
CA ILE A 70 -1.78 -0.60 -2.73
C ILE A 70 -3.11 -1.06 -3.32
N ALA A 71 -3.77 -0.18 -4.08
CA ALA A 71 -5.03 -0.48 -4.77
C ALA A 71 -4.78 -1.20 -6.11
N PRO A 72 -5.76 -1.98 -6.62
CA PRO A 72 -5.71 -2.55 -7.97
C PRO A 72 -6.04 -1.52 -9.06
N ASP A 73 -6.60 -0.38 -8.67
CA ASP A 73 -7.10 0.68 -9.55
C ASP A 73 -6.01 1.72 -9.84
N LEU A 74 -4.85 1.24 -10.29
CA LEU A 74 -3.70 2.06 -10.68
C LEU A 74 -3.40 1.89 -12.17
N ASP A 75 -3.05 3.00 -12.82
CA ASP A 75 -2.46 3.01 -14.15
C ASP A 75 -0.95 2.69 -14.12
N ASP A 76 -0.35 2.49 -15.29
CA ASP A 76 1.05 2.05 -15.40
C ASP A 76 2.05 3.09 -14.86
N ASP A 77 1.76 4.39 -15.02
CA ASP A 77 2.60 5.47 -14.51
C ASP A 77 2.53 5.53 -12.98
N GLN A 78 1.34 5.34 -12.40
CA GLN A 78 1.15 5.23 -10.96
C GLN A 78 1.87 4.01 -10.39
N ILE A 79 1.83 2.86 -11.08
CA ILE A 79 2.57 1.66 -10.67
C ILE A 79 4.08 1.93 -10.70
N ALA A 80 4.58 2.60 -11.75
CA ALA A 80 5.98 2.99 -11.86
C ALA A 80 6.42 3.92 -10.73
N ASN A 81 5.62 4.93 -10.40
CA ASN A 81 5.87 5.84 -9.28
C ASN A 81 5.91 5.11 -7.93
N VAL A 82 4.99 4.16 -7.70
CA VAL A 82 5.01 3.31 -6.50
C VAL A 82 6.31 2.49 -6.46
N ALA A 83 6.67 1.82 -7.55
CA ALA A 83 7.87 0.99 -7.60
C ALA A 83 9.15 1.79 -7.32
N ASP A 84 9.30 2.97 -7.92
CA ASP A 84 10.44 3.86 -7.69
C ASP A 84 10.52 4.32 -6.22
N ALA A 85 9.38 4.71 -5.63
CA ALA A 85 9.33 5.10 -4.22
C ALA A 85 9.71 3.93 -3.28
N LEU A 86 9.24 2.71 -3.57
CA LEU A 86 9.60 1.51 -2.80
C LEU A 86 11.11 1.27 -2.85
N LEU A 87 11.73 1.32 -4.03
CA LEU A 87 13.17 1.13 -4.19
C LEU A 87 13.98 2.22 -3.49
N ARG A 88 13.59 3.49 -3.69
CA ARG A 88 14.26 4.67 -3.13
C ARG A 88 14.29 4.64 -1.60
N HIS A 89 13.17 4.28 -0.98
CA HIS A 89 13.03 4.16 0.48
C HIS A 89 13.35 2.75 0.99
N LYS A 90 13.81 1.86 0.11
CA LYS A 90 14.24 0.47 0.34
C LYS A 90 13.17 -0.46 0.92
N MET A 91 11.89 -0.16 0.72
CA MET A 91 10.76 -0.77 1.45
C MET A 91 10.80 -2.29 1.46
N ASP A 92 10.32 -2.89 2.55
CA ASP A 92 10.59 -4.30 2.84
C ASP A 92 9.63 -5.25 2.12
N GLY A 93 8.57 -4.70 1.53
CA GLY A 93 7.62 -5.40 0.67
C GLY A 93 6.48 -4.51 0.20
N VAL A 94 5.70 -5.03 -0.75
CA VAL A 94 4.47 -4.40 -1.22
C VAL A 94 3.35 -5.43 -1.30
N ILE A 95 2.19 -5.14 -0.71
CA ILE A 95 1.02 -6.02 -0.76
C ILE A 95 0.11 -5.53 -1.89
N ALA A 96 0.12 -6.27 -2.98
CA ALA A 96 -0.74 -6.06 -4.14
C ALA A 96 -1.84 -7.17 -4.17
N THR A 97 -3.13 -6.88 -3.97
CA THR A 97 -3.77 -5.55 -3.85
C THR A 97 -4.86 -5.52 -2.79
N ASN A 98 -5.36 -4.32 -2.53
CA ASN A 98 -6.61 -4.11 -1.82
C ASN A 98 -7.83 -4.33 -2.75
N THR A 99 -9.01 -3.90 -2.31
CA THR A 99 -10.27 -3.96 -3.06
C THR A 99 -10.32 -3.00 -4.25
N THR A 100 -11.07 -3.35 -5.30
CA THR A 100 -11.35 -2.45 -6.45
C THR A 100 -12.58 -1.59 -6.22
N ILE A 101 -12.63 -0.41 -6.84
CA ILE A 101 -13.86 0.39 -6.97
C ILE A 101 -14.62 0.10 -8.27
N SER A 102 -14.01 -0.61 -9.23
CA SER A 102 -14.67 -0.94 -10.50
C SER A 102 -15.88 -1.85 -10.26
N ARG A 103 -16.98 -1.54 -10.95
CA ARG A 103 -18.25 -2.30 -10.90
C ARG A 103 -18.54 -3.10 -12.15
N GLU A 104 -17.67 -3.04 -13.15
CA GLU A 104 -17.86 -3.69 -14.45
C GLU A 104 -18.20 -5.18 -14.33
N ALA A 105 -17.51 -5.89 -13.44
CA ALA A 105 -17.70 -7.32 -13.24
C ALA A 105 -19.00 -7.73 -12.52
N VAL A 106 -19.74 -6.77 -11.95
CA VAL A 106 -20.98 -7.03 -11.18
C VAL A 106 -22.20 -6.31 -11.73
N VAL A 107 -22.10 -5.66 -12.91
CA VAL A 107 -23.22 -4.96 -13.55
C VAL A 107 -24.42 -5.90 -13.69
N GLY A 108 -25.59 -5.45 -13.24
CA GLY A 108 -26.85 -6.21 -13.32
C GLY A 108 -27.06 -7.25 -12.21
N LEU A 109 -26.09 -7.44 -11.31
CA LEU A 109 -26.26 -8.28 -10.12
C LEU A 109 -26.94 -7.52 -8.98
N ALA A 110 -27.50 -8.28 -8.03
CA ALA A 110 -27.95 -7.70 -6.77
C ALA A 110 -26.78 -6.97 -6.08
N HIS A 111 -27.03 -5.77 -5.56
CA HIS A 111 -26.05 -4.93 -4.85
C HIS A 111 -24.90 -4.37 -5.70
N ALA A 112 -24.99 -4.39 -7.04
CA ALA A 112 -23.97 -3.84 -7.93
C ALA A 112 -23.62 -2.36 -7.59
N GLU A 113 -24.63 -1.59 -7.21
CA GLU A 113 -24.58 -0.16 -6.92
C GLU A 113 -24.21 0.18 -5.45
N GLU A 114 -23.99 -0.81 -4.58
CA GLU A 114 -23.55 -0.56 -3.20
C GLU A 114 -22.20 0.17 -3.19
N ALA A 115 -22.03 1.15 -2.30
CA ALA A 115 -20.76 1.86 -2.17
C ALA A 115 -19.64 0.96 -1.60
N GLY A 116 -18.40 1.43 -1.74
CA GLY A 116 -17.22 0.80 -1.15
C GLY A 116 -16.42 -0.08 -2.11
N GLY A 117 -15.62 -1.00 -1.54
CA GLY A 117 -14.68 -1.84 -2.30
C GLY A 117 -15.20 -3.24 -2.59
N LEU A 118 -15.03 -3.70 -3.83
CA LEU A 118 -15.27 -5.08 -4.23
C LEU A 118 -14.03 -5.96 -4.01
N SER A 119 -14.26 -7.19 -3.60
CA SER A 119 -13.25 -8.24 -3.34
C SER A 119 -13.55 -9.49 -4.16
N GLY A 120 -12.65 -10.48 -4.11
CA GLY A 120 -12.87 -11.79 -4.73
C GLY A 120 -12.59 -11.80 -6.23
N GLN A 121 -13.34 -12.62 -6.97
CA GLN A 121 -13.13 -12.83 -8.41
C GLN A 121 -13.08 -11.53 -9.24
N PRO A 122 -13.93 -10.52 -9.00
CA PRO A 122 -13.87 -9.24 -9.71
C PRO A 122 -12.50 -8.53 -9.69
N VAL A 123 -11.71 -8.75 -8.64
CA VAL A 123 -10.42 -8.06 -8.46
C VAL A 123 -9.26 -8.79 -9.15
N ARG A 124 -9.43 -10.08 -9.48
CA ARG A 124 -8.35 -10.98 -9.88
C ARG A 124 -7.50 -10.45 -11.04
N GLU A 125 -8.13 -9.99 -12.11
CA GLU A 125 -7.42 -9.50 -13.30
C GLU A 125 -6.66 -8.21 -13.00
N GLY A 126 -7.31 -7.27 -12.29
CA GLY A 126 -6.70 -6.03 -11.82
C GLY A 126 -5.48 -6.28 -10.94
N SER A 127 -5.59 -7.15 -9.93
CA SER A 127 -4.45 -7.53 -9.08
C SER A 127 -3.32 -8.18 -9.89
N THR A 128 -3.65 -9.11 -10.79
CA THR A 128 -2.63 -9.84 -11.57
C THR A 128 -1.85 -8.90 -12.49
N ARG A 129 -2.55 -7.91 -13.10
CA ARG A 129 -1.90 -6.85 -13.88
C ARG A 129 -0.91 -6.06 -13.03
N VAL A 130 -1.35 -5.58 -11.86
CA VAL A 130 -0.52 -4.79 -10.95
C VAL A 130 0.69 -5.58 -10.45
N ILE A 131 0.50 -6.83 -10.03
CA ILE A 131 1.59 -7.72 -9.57
C ILE A 131 2.62 -7.91 -10.68
N ARG A 132 2.18 -8.19 -11.92
CA ARG A 132 3.09 -8.38 -13.06
C ARG A 132 3.90 -7.11 -13.37
N ALA A 133 3.23 -5.96 -13.39
CA ALA A 133 3.87 -4.68 -13.65
C ALA A 133 4.90 -4.34 -12.56
N LEU A 134 4.51 -4.47 -11.28
CA LEU A 134 5.43 -4.28 -10.16
C LEU A 134 6.63 -5.22 -10.23
N HIS A 135 6.42 -6.51 -10.49
CA HIS A 135 7.51 -7.48 -10.60
C HIS A 135 8.48 -7.11 -11.73
N GLY A 136 7.99 -6.60 -12.86
CA GLY A 136 8.84 -6.12 -13.95
C GLY A 136 9.72 -4.92 -13.57
N LEU A 137 9.27 -4.09 -12.65
CA LEU A 137 9.96 -2.86 -12.21
C LEU A 137 10.87 -3.10 -11.00
N LEU A 138 10.44 -3.96 -10.07
CA LEU A 138 11.12 -4.24 -8.80
C LEU A 138 12.12 -5.40 -8.91
N GLY A 139 11.86 -6.37 -9.80
CA GLY A 139 12.58 -7.64 -9.82
C GLY A 139 12.56 -8.31 -8.44
N ASP A 140 13.71 -8.86 -8.03
CA ASP A 140 13.87 -9.50 -6.71
C ASP A 140 14.22 -8.50 -5.59
N ALA A 141 14.26 -7.19 -5.87
CA ALA A 141 14.71 -6.20 -4.89
C ALA A 141 13.68 -5.95 -3.77
N VAL A 142 12.38 -6.11 -4.07
CA VAL A 142 11.28 -5.90 -3.14
C VAL A 142 10.25 -7.03 -3.31
N PRO A 143 9.98 -7.83 -2.27
CA PRO A 143 8.94 -8.86 -2.32
C PRO A 143 7.54 -8.28 -2.55
N ILE A 144 6.72 -8.99 -3.32
CA ILE A 144 5.31 -8.68 -3.62
C ILE A 144 4.42 -9.74 -2.98
#